data_AF-A0A2V7GVU3-F1
#
_entry.id   AF-A0A2V7GVU3-F1
#
_cell.length_a   1.000
_cell.length_b   1.000
_cell.length_c   1.000
_cell.angle_alpha   90.00
_cell.angle_beta   90.00
_cell.angle_gamma   90.00
#
_symmetry.space_group_name_H-M   'P 1'
#
loop_
_entity.id
_entity.type
_entity.pdbx_description
1 polymer ?
#
loop_
_entity_poly.entity_id
_entity_poly.type
_entity_poly.pdbx_seq_one_letter_code
_entity_poly.pdbx_strand_id
1 'polypeptide(L)'
;MAKRNKKRERGARSGTLRGLPHSLPSLEMAYRLQERAAGVGFDWPDTRGPLDKVREELRELEAELSAEHTAPRSPLPGIKEEIGDLLFAVVNLSRKLAVDPGAALERTNDKFTRRFEGIERLAQERGLQLGRASLEELDRLWDETKAAEGGHGHSL
;
A
#
# COMPACT_ATOMS: atom_id res chain seq x y z
N MET A 1 -21.14 41.47 -29.63
CA MET A 1 -20.33 40.23 -29.71
C MET A 1 -19.40 40.09 -28.49
N ALA A 2 -19.92 39.83 -27.28
CA ALA A 2 -19.07 39.76 -26.07
C ALA A 2 -19.43 38.63 -25.07
N LYS A 3 -20.22 37.63 -25.46
CA LYS A 3 -20.59 36.49 -24.59
C LYS A 3 -19.97 35.14 -24.97
N ARG A 4 -19.23 35.06 -26.09
CA ARG A 4 -18.73 33.78 -26.63
C ARG A 4 -17.28 33.43 -26.23
N ASN A 5 -16.49 34.39 -25.76
CA ASN A 5 -15.08 34.14 -25.38
C ASN A 5 -14.85 33.74 -23.92
N LYS A 6 -15.79 33.99 -22.99
CA LYS A 6 -15.62 33.61 -21.57
C LYS A 6 -15.79 32.10 -21.28
N LYS A 7 -16.30 31.33 -22.26
CA LYS A 7 -16.48 29.88 -22.16
C LYS A 7 -15.25 29.08 -22.61
N ARG A 8 -14.35 29.66 -23.42
CA ARG A 8 -13.14 28.99 -23.93
C ARG A 8 -11.98 29.00 -22.94
N GLU A 9 -11.84 30.02 -22.10
CA GLU A 9 -10.80 30.07 -21.05
C GLU A 9 -11.11 29.21 -19.81
N ARG A 10 -12.38 28.81 -19.62
CA ARG A 10 -12.74 27.79 -18.61
C ARG A 10 -12.43 26.35 -19.07
N GLY A 11 -12.23 26.14 -20.37
CA GLY A 11 -11.94 24.83 -20.96
C GLY A 11 -10.51 24.33 -20.72
N ALA A 12 -9.57 25.21 -20.37
CA ALA A 12 -8.20 24.82 -20.02
C ALA A 12 -8.03 24.41 -18.55
N ARG A 13 -9.08 24.54 -17.72
CA ARG A 13 -9.09 24.18 -16.30
C ARG A 13 -9.88 22.90 -15.97
N SER A 14 -10.46 22.23 -16.97
CA SER A 14 -11.34 21.07 -16.77
C SER A 14 -10.63 19.76 -17.09
N GLY A 15 -10.22 19.03 -16.05
CA GLY A 15 -9.87 17.61 -16.16
C GLY A 15 -10.51 16.88 -14.99
N THR A 16 -11.05 15.68 -15.23
CA THR A 16 -11.74 14.84 -14.22
C THR A 16 -10.95 14.71 -12.92
N LEU A 17 -9.62 14.72 -13.00
CA LEU A 17 -8.71 14.51 -11.88
C LEU A 17 -8.19 15.81 -11.23
N ARG A 18 -8.50 17.00 -11.76
CA ARG A 18 -7.97 18.28 -11.25
C ARG A 18 -8.60 18.71 -9.92
N GLY A 19 -7.82 19.36 -9.05
CA GLY A 19 -8.31 19.95 -7.80
C GLY A 19 -8.22 19.04 -6.57
N LEU A 20 -7.34 18.04 -6.59
CA LEU A 20 -6.87 17.39 -5.36
C LEU A 20 -5.71 18.21 -4.79
N PRO A 21 -5.67 18.48 -3.47
CA PRO A 21 -4.53 19.12 -2.83
C PRO A 21 -3.27 18.25 -2.99
N HIS A 22 -2.16 18.85 -3.40
CA HIS A 22 -0.86 18.15 -3.45
C HIS A 22 -0.33 17.73 -2.07
N SER A 23 -0.93 18.25 -0.98
CA SER A 23 -0.59 17.92 0.41
C SER A 23 -1.23 16.64 0.91
N LEU A 24 -2.07 15.96 0.12
CA LEU A 24 -2.65 14.70 0.54
C LEU A 24 -1.55 13.62 0.65
N PRO A 25 -1.63 12.74 1.66
CA PRO A 25 -0.80 11.53 1.71
C PRO A 25 -0.96 10.70 0.43
N SER A 26 0.09 9.99 0.01
CA SER A 26 0.11 9.30 -1.29
C SER A 26 -1.00 8.25 -1.46
N LEU A 27 -1.33 7.49 -0.41
CA LEU A 27 -2.43 6.50 -0.46
C LEU A 27 -3.79 7.18 -0.62
N GLU A 28 -4.03 8.28 0.08
CA GLU A 28 -5.26 9.08 -0.03
C GLU A 28 -5.35 9.72 -1.43
N MET A 29 -4.24 10.25 -1.94
CA MET A 29 -4.17 10.80 -3.30
C MET A 29 -4.55 9.73 -4.34
N ALA A 30 -3.97 8.53 -4.25
CA ALA A 30 -4.29 7.42 -5.15
C ALA A 30 -5.77 7.02 -5.07
N TYR A 31 -6.31 6.89 -3.85
CA TYR A 31 -7.72 6.57 -3.63
C TYR A 31 -8.65 7.60 -4.29
N ARG A 32 -8.39 8.89 -4.05
CA ARG A 32 -9.19 10.00 -4.59
C ARG A 32 -9.12 10.12 -6.10
N LEU A 33 -7.95 9.87 -6.71
CA LEU A 33 -7.81 9.85 -8.16
C LEU A 33 -8.72 8.78 -8.78
N GLN A 34 -8.75 7.60 -8.16
CA GLN A 34 -9.53 6.47 -8.64
C GLN A 34 -11.03 6.64 -8.37
N GLU A 35 -11.43 7.27 -7.25
CA GLU A 35 -12.83 7.68 -7.03
C GLU A 35 -13.34 8.63 -8.12
N ARG A 36 -12.51 9.61 -8.52
CA ARG A 36 -12.87 10.57 -9.57
C ARG A 36 -12.96 9.91 -10.95
N ALA A 37 -12.03 9.00 -11.25
CA ALA A 37 -12.10 8.21 -12.48
C ALA A 37 -13.38 7.35 -12.52
N ALA A 38 -13.71 6.70 -11.40
CA ALA A 38 -14.94 5.93 -11.27
C ALA A 38 -16.20 6.79 -11.45
N GLY A 39 -16.20 8.02 -10.93
CA GLY A 39 -17.31 8.97 -11.05
C GLY A 39 -17.68 9.36 -12.49
N VAL A 40 -16.78 9.16 -13.47
CA VAL A 40 -17.06 9.36 -14.90
C VAL A 40 -17.28 8.05 -15.67
N GLY A 41 -17.43 6.94 -14.95
CA GLY A 41 -17.64 5.60 -15.53
C GLY A 41 -16.37 4.85 -15.88
N PHE A 42 -15.18 5.35 -15.54
CA PHE A 42 -13.93 4.62 -15.70
C PHE A 42 -13.70 3.72 -14.48
N ASP A 43 -14.43 2.61 -14.44
CA ASP A 43 -14.39 1.68 -13.32
C ASP A 43 -14.71 0.23 -13.71
N TRP A 44 -14.19 -0.73 -12.95
CA TRP A 44 -14.55 -2.14 -13.10
C TRP A 44 -15.94 -2.44 -12.52
N PRO A 45 -16.68 -3.39 -13.11
CA PRO A 45 -18.02 -3.74 -12.63
C PRO A 45 -18.00 -4.53 -11.31
N ASP A 46 -16.90 -5.24 -11.02
CA ASP A 46 -16.73 -6.04 -9.81
C ASP A 46 -15.27 -6.01 -9.32
N THR A 47 -14.98 -6.80 -8.28
CA THR A 47 -13.66 -6.89 -7.63
C THR A 47 -12.65 -7.75 -8.40
N ARG A 48 -13.06 -8.52 -9.42
CA ARG A 48 -12.16 -9.42 -10.14
C ARG A 48 -11.14 -8.63 -10.95
N GLY A 49 -11.59 -7.58 -11.64
CA GLY A 49 -10.71 -6.71 -12.43
C GLY A 49 -9.54 -6.12 -11.63
N PRO A 50 -9.80 -5.38 -10.52
CA PRO A 50 -8.73 -4.87 -9.68
C PRO A 50 -7.86 -5.98 -9.06
N LEU A 51 -8.44 -7.12 -8.67
CA LEU A 51 -7.68 -8.23 -8.12
C LEU A 51 -6.73 -8.85 -9.17
N ASP A 52 -7.19 -9.00 -10.41
CA ASP A 52 -6.36 -9.47 -11.52
C ASP A 52 -5.27 -8.46 -11.85
N LYS A 53 -5.56 -7.15 -11.76
CA LYS A 53 -4.55 -6.10 -11.92
C LYS A 53 -3.49 -6.18 -10.84
N VAL A 54 -3.84 -6.37 -9.56
CA VAL A 54 -2.86 -6.61 -8.49
C VAL A 54 -1.93 -7.80 -8.81
N ARG A 55 -2.47 -8.89 -9.35
CA ARG A 55 -1.65 -10.05 -9.76
C ARG A 55 -0.76 -9.75 -10.96
N GLU A 56 -1.20 -8.88 -11.86
CA GLU A 56 -0.43 -8.42 -13.02
C GLU A 56 0.77 -7.60 -12.58
N GLU A 57 0.56 -6.53 -11.80
CA GLU A 57 1.65 -5.68 -11.30
C GLU A 57 2.67 -6.48 -10.46
N LEU A 58 2.18 -7.48 -9.70
CA LEU A 58 3.09 -8.36 -8.94
C LEU A 58 3.99 -9.18 -9.88
N ARG A 59 3.47 -9.67 -11.01
CA ARG A 59 4.29 -10.40 -12.00
C ARG A 59 5.26 -9.48 -12.72
N GLU A 60 4.87 -8.24 -12.99
CA GLU A 60 5.76 -7.24 -13.60
C GLU A 60 6.90 -6.87 -12.65
N LEU A 61 6.59 -6.66 -11.37
CA LEU A 61 7.60 -6.50 -10.32
C LEU A 61 8.53 -7.74 -10.22
N GLU A 62 7.98 -8.95 -10.26
CA GLU A 62 8.78 -10.19 -10.24
C GLU A 62 9.72 -10.29 -11.45
N ALA A 63 9.32 -9.79 -12.63
CA ALA A 63 10.16 -9.78 -13.82
C ALA A 63 11.34 -8.80 -13.71
N GLU A 64 11.19 -7.72 -12.94
CA GLU A 64 12.24 -6.75 -12.64
C GLU A 64 13.20 -7.22 -11.54
N LEU A 65 12.84 -8.27 -10.78
CA LEU A 65 13.73 -8.91 -9.82
C LEU A 65 14.72 -9.83 -10.53
N SER A 66 15.98 -9.81 -10.08
CA SER A 66 17.01 -10.69 -10.64
C SER A 66 16.66 -12.16 -10.40
N ALA A 67 17.19 -13.06 -11.24
CA ALA A 67 17.03 -14.51 -11.04
C ALA A 67 17.56 -15.00 -9.67
N GLU A 68 18.46 -14.25 -9.05
CA GLU A 68 19.00 -14.54 -7.71
C GLU A 68 18.10 -14.06 -6.57
N HIS A 69 17.00 -13.34 -6.86
CA HIS A 69 16.10 -12.72 -5.87
C HIS A 69 16.84 -11.86 -4.84
N THR A 70 18.03 -11.37 -5.21
CA THR A 70 18.87 -10.55 -4.34
C THR A 70 18.38 -9.11 -4.41
N ALA A 71 18.08 -8.53 -3.24
CA ALA A 71 17.69 -7.14 -3.14
C ALA A 71 18.80 -6.24 -3.74
N PRO A 72 18.50 -5.36 -4.70
CA PRO A 72 19.51 -4.52 -5.30
C PRO A 72 20.00 -3.49 -4.27
N ARG A 73 21.30 -3.14 -4.32
CA ARG A 73 21.89 -2.12 -3.42
C ARG A 73 21.28 -0.72 -3.61
N SER A 74 20.66 -0.48 -4.76
CA SER A 74 19.89 0.72 -5.09
C SER A 74 18.70 0.31 -5.95
N PRO A 75 17.51 0.90 -5.77
CA PRO A 75 16.36 0.59 -6.62
C PRO A 75 16.67 0.94 -8.08
N LEU A 76 16.42 0.00 -8.97
CA LEU A 76 16.41 0.24 -10.41
C LEU A 76 15.15 1.04 -10.78
N PRO A 77 15.17 1.87 -11.85
CA PRO A 77 14.00 2.62 -12.28
C PRO A 77 12.74 1.75 -12.49
N GLY A 78 12.90 0.56 -13.11
CA GLY A 78 11.81 -0.40 -13.33
C GLY A 78 11.17 -0.85 -12.02
N ILE A 79 11.96 -1.39 -11.07
CA ILE A 79 11.47 -1.80 -9.73
C ILE A 79 10.67 -0.69 -9.04
N LYS A 80 11.12 0.57 -9.15
CA LYS A 80 10.41 1.70 -8.53
C LYS A 80 9.05 1.96 -9.20
N GLU A 81 8.97 1.84 -10.52
CA GLU A 81 7.73 1.96 -11.30
C GLU A 81 6.75 0.85 -10.91
N GLU A 82 7.19 -0.41 -10.95
CA GLU A 82 6.37 -1.57 -10.64
C GLU A 82 5.87 -1.58 -9.18
N ILE A 83 6.69 -1.14 -8.22
CA ILE A 83 6.22 -0.93 -6.83
C ILE A 83 5.12 0.13 -6.77
N GLY A 84 5.25 1.21 -7.54
CA GLY A 84 4.24 2.26 -7.64
C GLY A 84 2.92 1.73 -8.18
N ASP A 85 2.96 0.98 -9.27
CA ASP A 85 1.79 0.43 -9.93
C ASP A 85 1.13 -0.66 -9.09
N LEU A 86 1.91 -1.54 -8.44
CA LEU A 86 1.39 -2.50 -7.47
C LEU A 86 0.65 -1.83 -6.32
N LEU A 87 1.23 -0.79 -5.71
CA LEU A 87 0.57 -0.01 -4.66
C LEU A 87 -0.71 0.67 -5.17
N PHE A 88 -0.68 1.21 -6.38
CA PHE A 88 -1.85 1.85 -7.00
C PHE A 88 -2.98 0.85 -7.28
N ALA A 89 -2.65 -0.36 -7.75
CA ALA A 89 -3.59 -1.46 -7.97
C ALA A 89 -4.21 -1.95 -6.65
N VAL A 90 -3.40 -2.10 -5.60
CA VAL A 90 -3.89 -2.46 -4.25
C VAL A 90 -4.84 -1.40 -3.69
N VAL A 91 -4.55 -0.12 -3.90
CA VAL A 91 -5.49 0.97 -3.55
C VAL A 91 -6.80 0.84 -4.33
N ASN A 92 -6.76 0.45 -5.60
CA ASN A 92 -7.99 0.25 -6.40
C ASN A 92 -8.83 -0.91 -5.90
N LEU A 93 -8.19 -2.02 -5.57
CA LEU A 93 -8.85 -3.16 -4.96
C LEU A 93 -9.47 -2.76 -3.60
N SER A 94 -8.74 -2.02 -2.77
CA SER A 94 -9.22 -1.51 -1.49
C SER A 94 -10.47 -0.63 -1.67
N ARG A 95 -10.42 0.32 -2.60
CA ARG A 95 -11.56 1.17 -2.98
C ARG A 95 -12.76 0.35 -3.42
N LYS A 96 -12.57 -0.69 -4.25
CA LYS A 96 -13.65 -1.57 -4.68
C LYS A 96 -14.24 -2.42 -3.56
N LEU A 97 -13.45 -2.71 -2.53
CA LEU A 97 -13.89 -3.37 -1.31
C LEU A 97 -14.48 -2.38 -0.28
N ALA A 98 -14.61 -1.09 -0.62
CA ALA A 98 -15.02 -0.03 0.30
C ALA A 98 -14.13 0.08 1.55
N VAL A 99 -12.85 -0.22 1.40
CA VAL A 99 -11.83 -0.12 2.44
C VAL A 99 -10.98 1.13 2.19
N ASP A 100 -10.85 1.97 3.22
CA ASP A 100 -9.85 3.04 3.23
C ASP A 100 -8.44 2.43 3.40
N PRO A 101 -7.56 2.55 2.41
CA PRO A 101 -6.24 1.92 2.45
C PRO A 101 -5.33 2.55 3.51
N GLY A 102 -5.46 3.85 3.79
CA GLY A 102 -4.66 4.55 4.80
C GLY A 102 -4.99 4.05 6.20
N ALA A 103 -6.28 4.02 6.56
CA ALA A 103 -6.74 3.52 7.84
C ALA A 103 -6.47 2.01 8.01
N ALA A 104 -6.53 1.22 6.93
CA ALA A 104 -6.17 -0.19 6.97
C ALA A 104 -4.67 -0.41 7.24
N LEU A 105 -3.81 0.40 6.61
CA LEU A 105 -2.38 0.36 6.85
C LEU A 105 -2.03 0.85 8.26
N GLU A 106 -2.66 1.91 8.77
CA GLU A 106 -2.47 2.42 10.13
C GLU A 106 -2.73 1.33 11.19
N ARG A 107 -3.87 0.62 11.09
CA ARG A 107 -4.16 -0.52 11.98
C ARG A 107 -3.12 -1.64 11.88
N THR A 108 -2.55 -1.84 10.69
CA THR A 108 -1.52 -2.85 10.46
C THR A 108 -0.20 -2.44 11.10
N ASN A 109 0.17 -1.16 11.00
CA ASN A 109 1.34 -0.57 11.65
C ASN A 109 1.21 -0.65 13.17
N ASP A 110 0.08 -0.25 13.74
CA ASP A 110 -0.15 -0.32 15.19
C ASP A 110 -0.01 -1.75 15.72
N LYS A 111 -0.51 -2.73 14.96
CA LYS A 111 -0.36 -4.15 15.28
C LYS A 111 1.10 -4.59 15.23
N PHE A 112 1.85 -4.15 14.22
CA PHE A 112 3.29 -4.44 14.13
C PHE A 112 4.04 -3.85 15.33
N THR A 113 3.80 -2.57 15.65
CA THR A 113 4.45 -1.87 16.76
C THR A 113 4.21 -2.57 18.09
N ARG A 114 2.95 -2.85 18.44
CA ARG A 114 2.63 -3.55 19.70
C ARG A 114 3.31 -4.91 19.81
N ARG A 115 3.36 -5.65 18.71
CA ARG A 115 4.02 -6.97 18.68
C ARG A 115 5.53 -6.86 18.81
N PHE A 116 6.13 -5.87 18.16
CA PHE A 116 7.55 -5.63 18.27
C PHE A 116 7.96 -5.19 19.69
N GLU A 117 7.16 -4.33 20.33
CA GLU A 117 7.34 -3.96 21.76
C GLU A 117 7.23 -5.20 22.68
N GLY A 118 6.35 -6.16 22.34
CA GLY A 118 6.28 -7.44 23.05
C GLY A 118 7.53 -8.31 22.87
N ILE A 119 8.09 -8.36 21.66
CA ILE A 119 9.38 -9.01 21.39
C ILE A 119 10.50 -8.39 22.22
N GLU A 120 10.57 -7.06 22.27
CA GLU A 120 11.57 -6.33 23.07
C GLU A 120 11.48 -6.68 24.55
N ARG A 121 10.27 -6.72 25.10
CA ARG A 121 10.03 -7.12 26.49
C ARG A 121 10.47 -8.56 26.76
N LEU A 122 10.05 -9.52 25.92
CA LEU A 122 10.42 -10.93 26.10
C LEU A 122 11.92 -11.16 25.94
N ALA A 123 12.57 -10.46 25.00
CA ALA A 123 14.01 -10.53 24.83
C ALA A 123 14.74 -10.02 26.08
N GLN A 124 14.29 -8.88 26.64
CA GLN A 124 14.85 -8.33 27.86
C GLN A 124 14.69 -9.28 29.05
N GLU A 125 13.50 -9.85 29.25
CA GLU A 125 13.22 -10.83 30.32
C GLU A 125 14.13 -12.07 30.24
N ARG A 126 14.52 -12.47 29.02
CA ARG A 126 15.36 -13.64 28.74
C ARG A 126 16.85 -13.32 28.63
N GLY A 127 17.24 -12.06 28.78
CA GLY A 127 18.62 -11.62 28.58
C GLY A 127 19.13 -11.78 27.14
N LEU A 128 18.22 -11.82 26.17
CA LEU A 128 18.54 -11.90 24.74
C LEU A 128 18.88 -10.50 24.19
N GLN A 129 19.88 -10.45 23.31
CA GLN A 129 20.24 -9.23 22.58
C GLN A 129 19.60 -9.29 21.18
N LEU A 130 18.56 -8.50 20.93
CA LEU A 130 17.82 -8.52 19.65
C LEU A 130 18.70 -8.34 18.41
N GLY A 131 19.69 -7.44 18.48
CA GLY A 131 20.63 -7.21 17.37
C GLY A 131 21.59 -8.38 17.08
N ARG A 132 21.56 -9.44 17.90
CA ARG A 132 22.32 -10.69 17.72
C ARG A 132 21.42 -11.93 17.65
N ALA A 133 20.12 -11.76 17.82
CA ALA A 133 19.17 -12.86 17.77
C ALA A 133 19.06 -13.38 16.33
N SER A 134 18.92 -14.69 16.19
CA SER A 134 18.63 -15.30 14.89
C SER A 134 17.20 -14.97 14.44
N LEU A 135 16.91 -15.09 13.15
CA LEU A 135 15.53 -14.92 12.65
C LEU A 135 14.58 -15.91 13.33
N GLU A 136 15.02 -17.14 13.55
CA GLU A 136 14.22 -18.15 14.25
C GLU A 136 13.96 -17.78 15.71
N GLU A 137 14.88 -17.08 16.38
CA GLU A 137 14.64 -16.54 17.72
C GLU A 137 13.62 -15.41 17.70
N LEU A 138 13.74 -14.47 16.76
CA LEU A 138 12.80 -13.37 16.59
C LEU A 138 11.39 -13.88 16.24
N ASP A 139 11.28 -14.87 15.35
CA ASP A 139 10.03 -15.51 14.97
C ASP A 139 9.35 -16.20 16.16
N ARG A 140 10.12 -16.89 17.02
CA ARG A 140 9.57 -17.46 18.26
C ARG A 140 9.03 -16.39 19.19
N LEU A 141 9.79 -15.31 19.41
CA LEU A 141 9.32 -14.20 20.25
C LEU A 141 8.07 -13.52 19.65
N TRP A 142 7.99 -13.45 18.32
CA TRP A 142 6.83 -12.93 17.59
C TRP A 142 5.59 -13.79 17.83
N ASP A 143 5.71 -15.11 17.65
CA ASP A 143 4.60 -16.05 17.84
C ASP A 143 4.10 -16.08 19.29
N GLU A 144 5.03 -16.02 20.25
CA GLU A 144 4.69 -15.92 21.68
C GLU A 144 3.95 -14.63 22.01
N THR A 145 4.40 -13.49 21.47
CA THR A 145 3.73 -12.20 21.66
C THR A 145 2.32 -12.22 21.06
N LYS A 146 2.17 -12.78 19.86
CA LYS A 146 0.87 -12.93 19.19
C LYS A 146 -0.08 -13.82 19.98
N ALA A 147 0.42 -14.91 20.57
CA ALA A 147 -0.38 -15.81 21.41
C ALA A 147 -0.89 -15.11 22.68
N ALA A 148 -0.05 -14.28 23.31
CA ALA A 148 -0.42 -13.52 24.51
C ALA A 148 -1.54 -12.47 24.25
N GLU A 149 -1.62 -11.90 23.05
CA GLU A 149 -2.68 -10.96 22.65
C GLU A 149 -4.01 -11.65 22.25
N GLY A 150 -4.09 -12.98 22.28
CA GLY A 150 -5.30 -13.73 21.88
C GLY A 150 -5.58 -13.74 20.37
N GLY A 151 -4.61 -13.35 19.54
CA GLY A 151 -4.79 -13.17 18.10
C GLY A 151 -4.72 -14.47 17.28
N HIS A 152 -5.88 -14.98 16.84
CA HIS A 152 -5.96 -16.04 15.84
C HIS A 152 -5.88 -15.44 14.41
N GLY A 153 -4.71 -15.54 13.75
CA GLY A 153 -4.47 -15.25 12.31
C GLY A 153 -4.02 -13.80 11.96
N HIS A 154 -3.54 -13.48 10.75
CA HIS A 154 -2.52 -14.11 9.90
C HIS A 154 -1.20 -13.33 10.05
N SER A 155 -0.08 -13.93 9.62
CA SER A 155 1.26 -13.32 9.65
C SER A 155 1.26 -11.93 9.01
N LEU A 156 2.16 -11.08 9.49
CA LEU A 156 2.63 -9.95 8.70
C LEU A 156 3.66 -10.46 7.68
#